data_AF-A0A7V9S6K8-F1
#
_entry.id   AF-A0A7V9S6K8-F1
#
_cell.length_a   1.000
_cell.length_b   1.000
_cell.length_c   1.000
_cell.angle_alpha   90.00
_cell.angle_beta   90.00
_cell.angle_gamma   90.00
#
_symmetry.space_group_name_H-M   'P 1'
#
loop_
_entity.id
_entity.type
_entity.pdbx_description
1 polymer ?
#
loop_
_entity_poly.entity_id
_entity_poly.type
_entity_poly.pdbx_seq_one_letter_code
_entity_poly.pdbx_strand_id
1 'polypeptide(L)'
;MTHAARRVALLTLYMLSTAQLKSAIADTTPAISFPPNSAQKWVLPNGLTVIVQEDRSAPVASVQAWCGTGSIDEDEHLGAGLSHILEHMLFKGTKTRPANAIAQKIQDVGGYINAYTSFDRTVFWIDVPKDGVAAALDVLSDAMMNSTLPAEEYGKEQEVIRREFAMGFDDPDRMAGQLLFATAYQRHPYRLPVIGQLEIYNQLTRDQVMQYYGTRYVPNNLTFVVVGDVNGAQVRSQLEAAFKAFPERSLKPVFIPAEPPQLGRREAHQEFATELTRLSLAWHIPEVTHPDVPAIDLLSTILGEGRSSRLYRRIREEARLAHAVSAFS
;
A
#
# COMPACT_ATOMS: atom_id res chain seq x y z
N MET A 1 -29.45 -88.86 4.06
CA MET A 1 -30.13 -87.90 3.17
C MET A 1 -29.31 -86.63 3.15
N THR A 2 -28.78 -86.35 1.97
CA THR A 2 -27.88 -85.28 1.57
C THR A 2 -28.58 -83.93 1.50
N HIS A 3 -27.95 -82.86 2.02
CA HIS A 3 -27.99 -81.50 1.45
C HIS A 3 -26.85 -80.69 2.12
N ALA A 4 -25.65 -80.67 1.54
CA ALA A 4 -25.21 -79.76 0.47
C ALA A 4 -25.10 -78.30 0.94
N ALA A 5 -23.90 -77.96 1.41
CA ALA A 5 -23.46 -76.59 1.61
C ALA A 5 -23.51 -75.81 0.29
N ARG A 6 -24.29 -74.74 0.24
CA ARG A 6 -24.23 -73.74 -0.84
C ARG A 6 -23.40 -72.56 -0.38
N ARG A 7 -22.15 -72.53 -0.84
CA ARG A 7 -21.31 -71.32 -0.90
C ARG A 7 -22.00 -70.33 -1.82
N VAL A 8 -22.44 -69.19 -1.30
CA VAL A 8 -22.82 -68.04 -2.12
C VAL A 8 -21.56 -67.20 -2.30
N ALA A 9 -20.97 -67.30 -3.48
CA ALA A 9 -19.93 -66.39 -3.94
C ALA A 9 -20.58 -65.03 -4.22
N LEU A 10 -20.18 -64.00 -3.49
CA LEU A 10 -20.54 -62.62 -3.82
C LEU A 10 -19.63 -62.20 -5.00
N LEU A 11 -20.16 -62.24 -6.21
CA LEU A 11 -19.47 -61.75 -7.41
C LEU A 11 -19.47 -60.21 -7.37
N THR A 12 -18.31 -59.63 -7.10
CA THR A 12 -18.08 -58.18 -7.23
C THR A 12 -18.00 -57.84 -8.71
N LEU A 13 -19.06 -57.25 -9.27
CA LEU A 13 -19.04 -56.74 -10.64
C LEU A 13 -18.43 -55.33 -10.65
N TYR A 14 -17.16 -55.23 -11.01
CA TYR A 14 -16.54 -53.97 -11.41
C TYR A 14 -17.10 -53.58 -12.80
N MET A 15 -18.09 -52.69 -12.84
CA MET A 15 -18.38 -51.94 -14.07
C MET A 15 -17.34 -50.84 -14.20
N LEU A 16 -16.26 -51.11 -14.96
CA LEU A 16 -15.48 -50.04 -15.57
C LEU A 16 -16.33 -49.42 -16.68
N SER A 17 -17.02 -48.32 -16.40
CA SER A 17 -17.52 -47.44 -17.44
C SER A 17 -16.34 -46.62 -17.99
N THR A 18 -15.67 -47.13 -19.02
CA THR A 18 -14.80 -46.33 -19.87
C THR A 18 -15.68 -45.46 -20.76
N ALA A 19 -16.26 -44.40 -20.20
CA ALA A 19 -16.85 -43.34 -20.98
C ALA A 19 -15.72 -42.40 -21.40
N GLN A 20 -15.36 -42.48 -22.68
CA GLN A 20 -14.42 -41.59 -23.34
C GLN A 20 -14.79 -40.14 -23.02
N LEU A 21 -13.96 -39.44 -22.24
CA LEU A 21 -13.89 -37.99 -22.34
C LEU A 21 -13.45 -37.72 -23.78
N LYS A 22 -14.41 -37.46 -24.67
CA LYS A 22 -14.13 -36.61 -25.82
C LYS A 22 -13.44 -35.40 -25.23
N SER A 23 -12.16 -35.23 -25.55
CA SER A 23 -11.41 -34.04 -25.18
C SER A 23 -12.30 -32.88 -25.61
N ALA A 24 -12.86 -32.16 -24.65
CA ALA A 24 -13.34 -30.83 -24.91
C ALA A 24 -12.16 -30.16 -25.59
N ILE A 25 -12.34 -29.81 -26.86
CA ILE A 25 -11.44 -28.89 -27.55
C ILE A 25 -11.27 -27.78 -26.52
N ALA A 26 -10.04 -27.56 -26.07
CA ALA A 26 -9.74 -26.43 -25.21
C ALA A 26 -10.17 -25.22 -26.03
N ASP A 27 -11.38 -24.74 -25.77
CA ASP A 27 -11.85 -23.46 -26.28
C ASP A 27 -10.77 -22.52 -25.81
N THR A 28 -9.97 -22.06 -26.77
CA THR A 28 -8.93 -21.07 -26.56
C THR A 28 -9.66 -19.90 -25.97
N THR A 29 -9.64 -19.81 -24.64
CA THR A 29 -10.16 -18.66 -23.91
C THR A 29 -9.52 -17.48 -24.61
N PRO A 30 -10.30 -16.50 -25.13
CA PRO A 30 -9.72 -15.39 -25.88
C PRO A 30 -8.58 -14.85 -25.02
N ALA A 31 -7.35 -15.00 -25.53
CA ALA A 31 -6.17 -14.61 -24.78
C ALA A 31 -6.39 -13.14 -24.43
N ILE A 32 -6.45 -12.84 -23.13
CA ILE A 32 -6.64 -11.48 -22.66
C ILE A 32 -5.47 -10.69 -23.25
N SER A 33 -5.77 -9.84 -24.22
CA SER A 33 -4.76 -9.00 -24.84
C SER A 33 -4.50 -7.84 -23.90
N PHE A 34 -3.42 -7.93 -23.14
CA PHE A 34 -2.97 -6.80 -22.33
C PHE A 34 -2.52 -5.67 -23.25
N PRO A 35 -2.79 -4.40 -22.89
CA PRO A 35 -2.19 -3.29 -23.60
C PRO A 35 -0.65 -3.42 -23.55
N PRO A 36 0.06 -3.07 -24.63
CA PRO A 36 1.51 -3.14 -24.63
C PRO A 36 2.06 -2.25 -23.52
N ASN A 37 2.88 -2.82 -22.64
CA ASN A 37 3.58 -2.05 -21.62
C ASN A 37 4.77 -1.34 -22.27
N SER A 38 4.68 -0.01 -22.40
CA SER A 38 5.74 0.85 -22.93
C SER A 38 6.63 1.45 -21.85
N ALA A 39 6.42 1.10 -20.58
CA ALA A 39 7.20 1.64 -19.47
C ALA A 39 8.67 1.21 -19.57
N GLN A 40 9.56 2.18 -19.42
CA GLN A 40 11.00 1.99 -19.41
C GLN A 40 11.48 1.99 -17.96
N LYS A 41 12.31 1.02 -17.59
CA LYS A 41 12.92 0.91 -16.26
C LYS A 41 14.43 1.01 -16.37
N TRP A 42 15.02 1.86 -15.53
CA TRP A 42 16.46 1.95 -15.33
C TRP A 42 16.80 1.77 -13.86
N VAL A 43 17.96 1.20 -13.59
CA VAL A 43 18.61 1.23 -12.28
C VAL A 43 19.91 2.01 -12.46
N LEU A 44 20.04 3.14 -11.78
CA LEU A 44 21.23 3.99 -11.85
C LEU A 44 22.39 3.34 -11.07
N PRO A 45 23.65 3.77 -11.30
CA PRO A 45 24.81 3.19 -10.62
C PRO A 45 24.80 3.26 -9.08
N ASN A 46 23.99 4.14 -8.50
CA ASN A 46 23.80 4.27 -7.05
C ASN A 46 22.57 3.51 -6.52
N GLY A 47 21.95 2.67 -7.36
CA GLY A 47 20.79 1.83 -7.02
C GLY A 47 19.43 2.50 -7.19
N LEU A 48 19.36 3.80 -7.52
CA LEU A 48 18.07 4.48 -7.77
C LEU A 48 17.33 3.79 -8.91
N THR A 49 16.09 3.37 -8.64
CA THR A 49 15.20 2.83 -9.69
C THR A 49 14.39 3.97 -10.30
N VAL A 50 14.36 4.03 -11.63
CA VAL A 50 13.57 5.01 -12.38
C VAL A 50 12.66 4.26 -13.33
N ILE A 51 11.36 4.51 -13.24
CA ILE A 51 10.32 3.95 -14.11
C ILE A 51 9.66 5.13 -14.82
N VAL A 52 9.65 5.12 -16.15
CA VAL A 52 8.99 6.15 -16.94
C VAL A 52 8.04 5.51 -17.95
N GLN A 53 6.80 5.99 -17.98
CA GLN A 53 5.82 5.65 -19.01
C GLN A 53 5.42 6.92 -19.74
N GLU A 54 5.85 7.04 -21.01
CA GLU A 54 5.44 8.14 -21.87
C GLU A 54 3.97 7.95 -22.29
N ASP A 55 3.13 8.93 -21.98
CA ASP A 55 1.74 9.00 -22.40
C ASP A 55 1.42 10.43 -22.85
N ARG A 56 1.29 10.63 -24.16
CA ARG A 56 1.02 11.94 -24.77
C ARG A 56 -0.46 12.22 -25.00
N SER A 57 -1.35 11.48 -24.34
CA SER A 57 -2.80 11.67 -24.47
C SER A 57 -3.27 13.01 -23.90
N ALA A 58 -2.57 13.55 -22.90
CA ALA A 58 -2.81 14.86 -22.31
C ALA A 58 -1.50 15.56 -21.93
N PRO A 59 -1.41 16.91 -21.98
CA PRO A 59 -0.20 17.67 -21.69
C PRO A 59 0.08 17.81 -20.18
N VAL A 60 -0.02 16.71 -19.44
CA VAL A 60 0.18 16.61 -17.99
C VAL A 60 1.06 15.41 -17.67
N ALA A 61 1.65 15.41 -16.48
CA ALA A 61 2.42 14.29 -15.97
C ALA A 61 2.33 14.20 -14.45
N SER A 62 2.43 12.97 -13.94
CA SER A 62 2.60 12.66 -12.52
C SER A 62 4.05 12.24 -12.29
N VAL A 63 4.71 12.89 -11.35
CA VAL A 63 6.08 12.57 -10.90
C VAL A 63 5.99 12.08 -9.47
N GLN A 64 6.41 10.85 -9.22
CA GLN A 64 6.31 10.23 -7.90
C GLN A 64 7.68 9.75 -7.42
N ALA A 65 7.92 9.89 -6.13
CA ALA A 65 9.05 9.33 -5.41
C ALA A 65 8.52 8.37 -4.34
N TRP A 66 8.84 7.08 -4.52
CA TRP A 66 8.45 5.99 -3.65
C TRP A 66 9.64 5.59 -2.81
N CYS A 67 9.50 5.65 -1.48
CA CYS A 67 10.48 5.08 -0.56
C CYS A 67 9.97 3.73 -0.05
N GLY A 68 10.81 2.70 -0.16
CA GLY A 68 10.56 1.35 0.38
C GLY A 68 10.70 1.32 1.90
N THR A 69 9.89 2.13 2.58
CA THR A 69 9.85 2.24 4.04
C THR A 69 8.46 2.70 4.48
N GLY A 70 7.86 2.02 5.46
CA GLY A 70 6.57 2.40 6.04
C GLY A 70 6.52 2.24 7.55
N SER A 71 5.33 2.11 8.15
CA SER A 71 5.22 1.99 9.61
C SER A 71 5.80 0.68 10.18
N ILE A 72 5.91 -0.38 9.37
CA ILE A 72 6.51 -1.67 9.82
C ILE A 72 8.04 -1.62 9.86
N ASP A 73 8.61 -0.59 9.25
CA ASP A 73 10.03 -0.38 9.05
C ASP A 73 10.69 0.46 10.16
N GLU A 74 9.93 0.85 11.18
CA GLU A 74 10.33 1.77 12.24
C GLU A 74 11.26 1.13 13.30
N ASP A 75 11.53 -0.19 13.19
CA ASP A 75 12.50 -0.95 14.01
C ASP A 75 12.33 -0.73 15.53
N GLU A 76 13.29 -0.10 16.21
CA GLU A 76 13.22 0.20 17.64
C GLU A 76 12.12 1.20 18.03
N HIS A 77 11.58 1.92 17.04
CA HIS A 77 10.50 2.89 17.18
C HIS A 77 9.15 2.34 16.71
N LEU A 78 9.01 1.01 16.58
CA LEU A 78 7.79 0.41 16.06
C LEU A 78 6.53 0.87 16.83
N GLY A 79 5.58 1.45 16.09
CA GLY A 79 4.33 1.98 16.64
C GLY A 79 4.42 3.44 17.09
N ALA A 80 5.52 4.12 16.81
CA ALA A 80 5.68 5.54 17.11
C ALA A 80 5.12 6.46 16.01
N GLY A 81 4.96 5.97 14.77
CA GLY A 81 4.52 6.81 13.64
C GLY A 81 5.67 7.65 13.06
N LEU A 82 6.89 7.12 13.14
CA LEU A 82 8.12 7.73 12.67
C LEU A 82 8.12 7.98 11.16
N SER A 83 7.58 7.06 10.38
CA SER A 83 7.41 7.22 8.93
C SER A 83 6.40 8.32 8.60
N HIS A 84 5.31 8.38 9.36
CA HIS A 84 4.23 9.35 9.17
C HIS A 84 4.67 10.79 9.49
N ILE A 85 5.35 11.01 10.62
CA ILE A 85 5.88 12.35 10.93
C ILE A 85 6.98 12.78 9.95
N LEU A 86 7.80 11.85 9.46
CA LEU A 86 8.79 12.18 8.44
C LEU A 86 8.11 12.65 7.14
N GLU A 87 7.01 12.02 6.74
CA GLU A 87 6.22 12.44 5.58
C GLU A 87 5.74 13.89 5.69
N HIS A 88 5.14 14.27 6.83
CA HIS A 88 4.78 15.66 7.14
C HIS A 88 5.97 16.63 7.08
N MET A 89 7.13 16.18 7.57
CA MET A 89 8.31 17.02 7.72
C MET A 89 9.15 17.15 6.44
N LEU A 90 9.02 16.22 5.49
CA LEU A 90 9.94 16.14 4.35
C LEU A 90 9.94 17.42 3.51
N PHE A 91 8.77 18.05 3.36
CA PHE A 91 8.58 19.32 2.64
C PHE A 91 8.64 20.57 3.52
N LYS A 92 9.03 20.46 4.80
CA LYS A 92 9.13 21.61 5.72
C LYS A 92 10.47 22.33 5.65
N GLY A 93 11.33 21.95 4.71
CA GLY A 93 12.53 22.70 4.39
C GLY A 93 13.71 21.81 4.04
N THR A 94 14.42 22.22 3.00
CA THR A 94 15.67 21.59 2.56
C THR A 94 16.82 22.55 2.73
N LYS A 95 18.04 22.08 2.46
CA LYS A 95 19.24 22.93 2.44
C LYS A 95 19.14 24.10 1.45
N THR A 96 18.30 23.97 0.44
CA THR A 96 18.21 24.94 -0.67
C THR A 96 16.88 25.71 -0.68
N ARG A 97 15.84 25.23 0.03
CA ARG A 97 14.49 25.82 0.00
C ARG A 97 13.87 25.88 1.41
N PRO A 98 13.34 27.03 1.84
CA PRO A 98 12.49 27.08 3.03
C PRO A 98 11.14 26.40 2.78
N ALA A 99 10.43 26.05 3.86
CA ALA A 99 9.16 25.30 3.81
C ALA A 99 8.14 25.86 2.80
N ASN A 100 7.88 27.17 2.89
CA ASN A 100 6.88 27.85 2.05
C ASN A 100 7.27 27.87 0.56
N ALA A 101 8.56 27.86 0.23
CA ALA A 101 9.03 27.92 -1.15
C ALA A 101 8.80 26.61 -1.91
N ILE A 102 8.74 25.47 -1.21
CA ILE A 102 8.56 24.16 -1.84
C ILE A 102 7.17 24.05 -2.47
N ALA A 103 6.12 24.26 -1.67
CA ALA A 103 4.74 24.22 -2.16
C ALA A 103 4.48 25.34 -3.17
N GLN A 104 4.98 26.56 -2.91
CA GLN A 104 4.80 27.69 -3.82
C GLN A 104 5.40 27.42 -5.20
N LYS A 105 6.61 26.84 -5.26
CA LYS A 105 7.28 26.53 -6.53
C LYS A 105 6.47 25.58 -7.41
N ILE A 106 5.78 24.62 -6.80
CA ILE A 106 4.91 23.69 -7.52
C ILE A 106 3.60 24.36 -7.94
N GLN A 107 3.02 25.20 -7.10
CA GLN A 107 1.83 25.98 -7.45
C GLN A 107 2.11 26.99 -8.58
N ASP A 108 3.29 27.60 -8.63
CA ASP A 108 3.70 28.54 -9.68
C ASP A 108 3.72 27.89 -11.08
N VAL A 109 3.95 26.58 -11.15
CA VAL A 109 3.89 25.80 -12.40
C VAL A 109 2.52 25.13 -12.61
N GLY A 110 1.52 25.50 -11.83
CA GLY A 110 0.15 24.94 -11.89
C GLY A 110 0.05 23.50 -11.38
N GLY A 111 1.00 23.07 -10.54
CA GLY A 111 1.06 21.72 -10.01
C GLY A 111 0.36 21.56 -8.67
N TYR A 112 0.14 20.30 -8.31
CA TYR A 112 -0.34 19.85 -7.02
C TYR A 112 0.66 18.87 -6.41
N ILE A 113 0.91 18.96 -5.11
CA ILE A 113 1.85 18.12 -4.38
C ILE A 113 1.15 17.49 -3.18
N ASN A 114 1.41 16.20 -2.94
CA ASN A 114 0.89 15.50 -1.78
C ASN A 114 1.77 14.27 -1.45
N ALA A 115 1.49 13.63 -0.33
CA ALA A 115 2.18 12.45 0.14
C ALA A 115 1.23 11.53 0.93
N TYR A 116 1.64 10.27 1.07
CA TYR A 116 0.99 9.35 2.00
C TYR A 116 2.00 8.34 2.54
N THR A 117 1.74 7.89 3.76
CA THR A 117 2.46 6.80 4.41
C THR A 117 1.56 5.57 4.52
N SER A 118 2.11 4.40 4.25
CA SER A 118 1.46 3.09 4.42
C SER A 118 2.29 2.22 5.35
N PHE A 119 1.91 0.96 5.48
CA PHE A 119 2.66 -0.03 6.26
C PHE A 119 4.06 -0.28 5.70
N ASP A 120 4.23 -0.36 4.38
CA ASP A 120 5.43 -0.83 3.69
C ASP A 120 6.11 0.22 2.79
N ARG A 121 5.50 1.39 2.65
CA ARG A 121 5.97 2.44 1.75
C ARG A 121 5.53 3.83 2.19
N THR A 122 6.30 4.81 1.74
CA THR A 122 5.96 6.23 1.83
C THR A 122 6.11 6.84 0.44
N VAL A 123 5.06 7.48 -0.05
CA VAL A 123 4.99 7.96 -1.44
C VAL A 123 4.73 9.45 -1.44
N PHE A 124 5.51 10.16 -2.25
CA PHE A 124 5.40 11.59 -2.48
C PHE A 124 5.15 11.79 -3.95
N TRP A 125 4.13 12.56 -4.33
CA TRP A 125 3.85 12.80 -5.75
C TRP A 125 3.54 14.26 -6.04
N ILE A 126 3.83 14.62 -7.27
CA ILE A 126 3.56 15.92 -7.85
C ILE A 126 2.89 15.72 -9.21
N ASP A 127 1.68 16.23 -9.35
CA ASP A 127 0.97 16.27 -10.62
C ASP A 127 1.12 17.68 -11.22
N VAL A 128 1.59 17.76 -12.45
CA VAL A 128 1.93 19.03 -13.12
C VAL A 128 1.55 19.00 -14.60
N PRO A 129 1.33 20.18 -15.22
CA PRO A 129 1.44 20.32 -16.66
C PRO A 129 2.83 19.87 -17.15
N LYS A 130 2.93 19.43 -18.41
CA LYS A 130 4.19 18.88 -18.97
C LYS A 130 5.41 19.80 -18.78
N ASP A 131 5.21 21.11 -18.84
CA ASP A 131 6.30 22.10 -18.71
C ASP A 131 6.82 22.22 -17.27
N GLY A 132 6.03 21.76 -16.28
CA GLY A 132 6.38 21.73 -14.87
C GLY A 132 7.17 20.49 -14.42
N VAL A 133 7.35 19.48 -15.29
CA VAL A 133 7.99 18.19 -14.93
C VAL A 133 9.41 18.37 -14.41
N ALA A 134 10.18 19.26 -15.03
CA ALA A 134 11.54 19.55 -14.56
C ALA A 134 11.55 20.15 -13.15
N ALA A 135 10.57 21.01 -12.82
CA ALA A 135 10.44 21.58 -11.48
C ALA A 135 10.00 20.53 -10.44
N ALA A 136 9.08 19.63 -10.83
CA ALA A 136 8.63 18.54 -9.97
C ALA A 136 9.78 17.57 -9.62
N LEU A 137 10.58 17.17 -10.61
CA LEU A 137 11.75 16.31 -10.41
C LEU A 137 12.80 16.97 -9.50
N ASP A 138 13.06 18.26 -9.70
CA ASP A 138 13.99 19.05 -8.88
C ASP A 138 13.52 19.15 -7.41
N VAL A 139 12.24 19.48 -7.19
CA VAL A 139 11.67 19.57 -5.84
C VAL A 139 11.68 18.22 -5.12
N LEU A 140 11.22 17.14 -5.77
CA LEU A 140 11.22 15.81 -5.14
C LEU A 140 12.65 15.33 -4.87
N SER A 141 13.58 15.47 -5.82
CA SER A 141 14.97 15.02 -5.62
C SER A 141 15.64 15.75 -4.46
N ASP A 142 15.41 17.06 -4.33
CA ASP A 142 15.94 17.86 -3.23
C ASP A 142 15.30 17.49 -1.89
N ALA A 143 13.98 17.30 -1.83
CA ALA A 143 13.29 16.84 -0.62
C ALA A 143 13.77 15.45 -0.19
N MET A 144 13.95 14.53 -1.14
CA MET A 144 14.41 13.16 -0.85
C MET A 144 15.82 13.14 -0.26
N MET A 145 16.74 14.02 -0.68
CA MET A 145 18.16 13.92 -0.30
C MET A 145 18.69 15.05 0.61
N ASN A 146 17.99 16.19 0.70
CA ASN A 146 18.48 17.39 1.39
C ASN A 146 17.50 17.98 2.41
N SER A 147 16.50 17.22 2.88
CA SER A 147 15.60 17.70 3.94
C SER A 147 16.38 17.98 5.24
N THR A 148 16.00 19.06 5.94
CA THR A 148 16.68 19.55 7.15
C THR A 148 15.84 19.41 8.42
N LEU A 149 14.55 19.08 8.25
CA LEU A 149 13.54 18.95 9.30
C LEU A 149 13.66 20.10 10.32
N PRO A 150 13.37 21.38 9.99
CA PRO A 150 13.62 22.49 10.90
C PRO A 150 12.94 22.31 12.27
N ALA A 151 13.63 22.65 13.36
CA ALA A 151 13.13 22.39 14.72
C ALA A 151 11.83 23.13 15.04
N GLU A 152 11.67 24.36 14.52
CA GLU A 152 10.43 25.13 14.67
C GLU A 152 9.25 24.44 13.98
N GLU A 153 9.45 23.97 12.75
CA GLU A 153 8.43 23.25 11.98
C GLU A 153 8.12 21.89 12.61
N TYR A 154 9.12 21.21 13.19
CA TYR A 154 8.91 19.95 13.91
C TYR A 154 7.93 20.11 15.08
N GLY A 155 8.10 21.15 15.89
CA GLY A 155 7.18 21.44 17.00
C GLY A 155 5.76 21.73 16.51
N LYS A 156 5.61 22.47 15.40
CA LYS A 156 4.30 22.76 14.81
C LYS A 156 3.63 21.50 14.25
N GLU A 157 4.36 20.68 13.49
CA GLU A 157 3.83 19.46 12.90
C GLU A 157 3.47 18.42 13.96
N GLN A 158 4.16 18.38 15.10
CA GLN A 158 3.71 17.55 16.22
C GLN A 158 2.30 17.89 16.69
N GLU A 159 1.97 19.19 16.80
CA GLU A 159 0.62 19.62 17.18
C GLU A 159 -0.41 19.33 16.08
N VAL A 160 -0.03 19.44 14.80
CA VAL A 160 -0.90 19.09 13.68
C VAL A 160 -1.25 17.59 13.72
N ILE A 161 -0.27 16.72 13.92
CA ILE A 161 -0.48 15.27 14.00
C ILE A 161 -1.28 14.90 15.25
N ARG A 162 -1.06 15.57 16.40
CA ARG A 162 -1.91 15.37 17.59
C ARG A 162 -3.39 15.67 17.32
N ARG A 163 -3.69 16.66 16.48
CA ARG A 163 -5.07 16.93 16.03
C ARG A 163 -5.56 15.86 15.06
N GLU A 164 -4.70 15.32 14.21
CA GLU A 164 -5.07 14.18 13.35
C GLU A 164 -5.41 12.93 14.17
N PHE A 165 -4.65 12.65 15.24
CA PHE A 165 -5.02 11.62 16.22
C PHE A 165 -6.42 11.85 16.78
N ALA A 166 -6.72 13.06 17.25
CA ALA A 166 -8.05 13.40 17.78
C ALA A 166 -9.15 13.21 16.73
N MET A 167 -8.95 13.72 15.50
CA MET A 167 -9.90 13.52 14.40
C MET A 167 -10.10 12.04 14.08
N GLY A 168 -9.02 11.23 14.14
CA GLY A 168 -9.10 9.81 13.90
C GLY A 168 -9.78 9.02 15.01
N PHE A 169 -9.69 9.46 16.27
CA PHE A 169 -10.44 8.89 17.38
C PHE A 169 -11.92 9.25 17.35
N ASP A 170 -12.28 10.37 16.73
CA ASP A 170 -13.66 10.76 16.47
C ASP A 170 -14.24 10.14 15.17
N ASP A 171 -13.42 9.48 14.36
CA ASP A 171 -13.84 8.79 13.14
C ASP A 171 -14.14 7.29 13.42
N PRO A 172 -15.42 6.89 13.38
CA PRO A 172 -15.82 5.51 13.69
C PRO A 172 -15.36 4.48 12.64
N ASP A 173 -15.14 4.87 11.38
CA ASP A 173 -14.65 3.97 10.33
C ASP A 173 -13.14 3.71 10.52
N ARG A 174 -12.37 4.75 10.87
CA ARG A 174 -10.94 4.62 11.23
C ARG A 174 -10.77 3.77 12.48
N MET A 175 -11.60 3.97 13.52
CA MET A 175 -11.55 3.16 14.74
C MET A 175 -11.95 1.70 14.51
N ALA A 176 -12.98 1.44 13.70
CA ALA A 176 -13.36 0.08 13.32
C ALA A 176 -12.23 -0.65 12.58
N GLY A 177 -11.54 0.05 11.65
CA GLY A 177 -10.37 -0.48 10.96
C GLY A 177 -9.22 -0.80 11.91
N GLN A 178 -8.86 0.12 12.81
CA GLN A 178 -7.81 -0.12 13.81
C GLN A 178 -8.14 -1.31 14.72
N LEU A 179 -9.38 -1.42 15.19
CA LEU A 179 -9.84 -2.53 16.00
C LEU A 179 -9.73 -3.87 15.26
N LEU A 180 -10.10 -3.89 13.96
CA LEU A 180 -9.98 -5.07 13.11
C LEU A 180 -8.53 -5.54 13.00
N PHE A 181 -7.60 -4.65 12.63
CA PHE A 181 -6.19 -5.01 12.47
C PHE A 181 -5.55 -5.42 13.80
N ALA A 182 -5.85 -4.73 14.90
CA ALA A 182 -5.37 -5.08 16.23
C ALA A 182 -5.90 -6.43 16.74
N THR A 183 -7.08 -6.85 16.27
CA THR A 183 -7.69 -8.15 16.58
C THR A 183 -7.18 -9.26 15.67
N ALA A 184 -6.98 -8.96 14.39
CA ALA A 184 -6.50 -9.91 13.37
C ALA A 184 -5.04 -10.30 13.61
N TYR A 185 -4.16 -9.34 13.91
CA TYR A 185 -2.73 -9.57 14.08
C TYR A 185 -2.29 -9.52 15.54
N GLN A 186 -1.63 -10.59 16.03
CA GLN A 186 -1.10 -10.68 17.39
C GLN A 186 0.39 -10.34 17.48
N ARG A 187 1.17 -10.64 16.44
CA ARG A 187 2.62 -10.39 16.40
C ARG A 187 3.02 -9.46 15.26
N HIS A 188 2.40 -9.60 14.10
CA HIS A 188 2.80 -8.82 12.93
C HIS A 188 2.56 -7.31 13.17
N PRO A 189 3.49 -6.43 12.73
CA PRO A 189 3.37 -4.98 12.94
C PRO A 189 2.13 -4.31 12.35
N TYR A 190 1.45 -4.96 11.39
CA TYR A 190 0.17 -4.49 10.84
C TYR A 190 -0.91 -4.27 11.90
N ARG A 191 -0.78 -4.85 13.10
CA ARG A 191 -1.65 -4.57 14.24
C ARG A 191 -1.59 -3.12 14.73
N LEU A 192 -0.52 -2.39 14.39
CA LEU A 192 -0.26 -1.03 14.85
C LEU A 192 -0.73 -0.03 13.77
N PRO A 193 -1.40 1.06 14.17
CA PRO A 193 -1.80 2.09 13.22
C PRO A 193 -0.57 2.79 12.61
N VAL A 194 -0.65 3.18 11.33
CA VAL A 194 0.44 3.85 10.59
C VAL A 194 0.85 5.16 11.24
N ILE A 195 -0.11 5.93 11.75
CA ILE A 195 0.14 7.18 12.50
C ILE A 195 0.85 6.94 13.85
N GLY A 196 0.91 5.69 14.33
CA GLY A 196 1.46 5.30 15.63
C GLY A 196 0.44 5.32 16.77
N GLN A 197 0.92 5.07 17.99
CA GLN A 197 0.16 5.20 19.23
C GLN A 197 0.54 6.52 19.89
N LEU A 198 -0.44 7.28 20.37
CA LEU A 198 -0.23 8.65 20.86
C LEU A 198 0.82 8.71 21.98
N GLU A 199 0.83 7.73 22.88
CA GLU A 199 1.75 7.67 24.02
C GLU A 199 3.20 7.45 23.57
N ILE A 200 3.41 6.66 22.51
CA ILE A 200 4.73 6.39 21.94
C ILE A 200 5.16 7.57 21.05
N TYR A 201 4.23 8.07 20.23
CA TYR A 201 4.43 9.24 19.36
C TYR A 201 4.94 10.46 20.14
N ASN A 202 4.36 10.73 21.31
CA ASN A 202 4.76 11.87 22.14
C ASN A 202 6.19 11.78 22.70
N GLN A 203 6.84 10.62 22.61
CA GLN A 203 8.23 10.42 23.03
C GLN A 203 9.22 10.58 21.86
N LEU A 204 8.73 10.70 20.62
CA LEU A 204 9.59 10.88 19.45
C LEU A 204 10.31 12.23 19.51
N THR A 205 11.58 12.17 19.18
CA THR A 205 12.47 13.32 19.05
C THR A 205 12.78 13.60 17.59
N ARG A 206 13.03 14.86 17.27
CA ARG A 206 13.48 15.28 15.94
C ARG A 206 14.71 14.51 15.46
N ASP A 207 15.66 14.24 16.36
CA ASP A 207 16.91 13.57 16.01
C ASP A 207 16.67 12.12 15.58
N GLN A 208 15.72 11.42 16.21
CA GLN A 208 15.27 10.09 15.75
C GLN A 208 14.64 10.15 14.36
N VAL A 209 13.81 11.16 14.08
CA VAL A 209 13.25 11.38 12.73
C VAL A 209 14.35 11.64 11.70
N MET A 210 15.35 12.45 12.05
CA MET A 210 16.48 12.73 11.17
C MET A 210 17.36 11.50 10.93
N GLN A 211 17.56 10.67 11.96
CA GLN A 211 18.28 9.40 11.85
C GLN A 211 17.54 8.42 10.94
N TYR A 212 16.22 8.33 11.09
CA TYR A 212 15.37 7.50 10.24
C TYR A 212 15.43 7.96 8.78
N TYR A 213 15.30 9.27 8.54
CA TYR A 213 15.50 9.87 7.23
C TYR A 213 16.87 9.50 6.64
N GLY A 214 17.96 9.70 7.38
CA GLY A 214 19.32 9.44 6.88
C GLY A 214 19.66 7.96 6.64
N THR A 215 18.89 7.03 7.22
CA THR A 215 19.09 5.57 7.08
C THR A 215 18.18 4.95 6.04
N ARG A 216 16.95 5.46 5.87
CA ARG A 216 15.95 4.89 4.95
C ARG A 216 15.83 5.62 3.62
N TYR A 217 16.06 6.93 3.57
CA TYR A 217 15.94 7.74 2.36
C TYR A 217 17.29 7.81 1.65
N VAL A 218 17.61 6.72 0.95
CA VAL A 218 18.86 6.52 0.22
C VAL A 218 18.55 6.11 -1.22
N PRO A 219 19.42 6.38 -2.21
CA PRO A 219 19.06 6.18 -3.62
C PRO A 219 18.59 4.76 -3.94
N ASN A 220 19.25 3.74 -3.38
CA ASN A 220 18.90 2.32 -3.56
C ASN A 220 17.64 1.86 -2.82
N ASN A 221 17.00 2.72 -2.01
CA ASN A 221 15.68 2.47 -1.42
C ASN A 221 14.58 3.35 -2.04
N LEU A 222 14.91 4.10 -3.10
CA LEU A 222 14.00 5.02 -3.77
C LEU A 222 13.68 4.52 -5.17
N THR A 223 12.41 4.69 -5.55
CA THR A 223 11.92 4.48 -6.90
C THR A 223 11.20 5.72 -7.38
N PHE A 224 11.70 6.34 -8.45
CA PHE A 224 10.98 7.40 -9.15
C PHE A 224 10.08 6.80 -10.22
N VAL A 225 8.80 7.14 -10.18
CA VAL A 225 7.80 6.73 -11.17
C VAL A 225 7.26 7.99 -11.85
N VAL A 226 7.45 8.11 -13.16
CA VAL A 226 7.01 9.27 -13.95
C VAL A 226 6.11 8.82 -15.09
N VAL A 227 4.89 9.33 -15.14
CA VAL A 227 3.91 8.96 -16.17
C VAL A 227 3.27 10.21 -16.75
N GLY A 228 3.20 10.32 -18.09
CA GLY A 228 2.54 11.43 -18.78
C GLY A 228 3.29 11.93 -20.01
N ASP A 229 3.02 13.16 -20.44
CA ASP A 229 3.65 13.79 -21.62
C ASP A 229 5.07 14.23 -21.28
N VAL A 230 5.98 13.26 -21.24
CA VAL A 230 7.39 13.42 -20.87
C VAL A 230 8.30 12.76 -21.89
N ASN A 231 9.58 13.12 -21.84
CA ASN A 231 10.64 12.40 -22.55
C ASN A 231 11.44 11.55 -21.56
N GLY A 232 11.42 10.22 -21.70
CA GLY A 232 12.07 9.31 -20.75
C GLY A 232 13.57 9.52 -20.62
N ALA A 233 14.26 9.87 -21.72
CA ALA A 233 15.69 10.14 -21.69
C ALA A 233 16.04 11.42 -20.91
N GLN A 234 15.21 12.47 -21.03
CA GLN A 234 15.37 13.72 -20.27
C GLN A 234 15.12 13.50 -18.78
N VAL A 235 14.04 12.79 -18.42
CA VAL A 235 13.71 12.44 -17.03
C VAL A 235 14.87 11.65 -16.40
N ARG A 236 15.36 10.62 -17.09
CA ARG A 236 16.51 9.83 -16.64
C ARG A 236 17.74 10.71 -16.44
N SER A 237 18.08 11.56 -17.41
CA SER A 237 19.28 12.40 -17.33
C SER A 237 19.20 13.40 -16.17
N GLN A 238 18.02 13.96 -15.89
CA GLN A 238 17.82 14.87 -14.77
C GLN A 238 17.98 14.17 -13.42
N LEU A 239 17.37 12.98 -13.26
CA LEU A 239 17.51 12.19 -12.04
C LEU A 239 18.95 11.69 -11.85
N GLU A 240 19.62 11.28 -12.92
CA GLU A 240 21.03 10.88 -12.88
C GLU A 240 21.93 12.05 -12.42
N ALA A 241 21.67 13.27 -12.89
CA ALA A 241 22.38 14.46 -12.43
C ALA A 241 22.07 14.80 -10.97
N ALA A 242 20.79 14.76 -10.56
CA ALA A 242 20.36 15.11 -9.21
C ALA A 242 20.92 14.14 -8.15
N PHE A 243 20.97 12.84 -8.48
CA PHE A 243 21.41 11.80 -7.56
C PHE A 243 22.91 11.47 -7.65
N LYS A 244 23.66 12.10 -8.57
CA LYS A 244 25.10 11.83 -8.82
C LYS A 244 25.98 11.93 -7.57
N ALA A 245 25.67 12.87 -6.68
CA ALA A 245 26.45 13.11 -5.46
C ALA A 245 26.16 12.10 -4.34
N PHE A 246 25.11 11.27 -4.48
CA PHE A 246 24.62 10.38 -3.45
C PHE A 246 24.94 8.92 -3.82
N PRO A 247 25.90 8.29 -3.13
CA PRO A 247 26.21 6.88 -3.37
C PRO A 247 25.12 5.97 -2.78
N GLU A 248 25.12 4.72 -3.24
CA GLU A 248 24.38 3.64 -2.60
C GLU A 248 24.77 3.51 -1.11
N ARG A 249 23.80 3.16 -0.26
CA ARG A 249 24.05 2.87 1.16
C ARG A 249 23.49 1.50 1.53
N SER A 250 24.19 0.81 2.42
CA SER A 250 23.68 -0.43 3.00
C SER A 250 22.45 -0.12 3.86
N LEU A 251 21.34 -0.78 3.54
CA LEU A 251 20.11 -0.74 4.32
C LEU A 251 20.19 -1.79 5.41
N LYS A 252 20.04 -1.37 6.67
CA LYS A 252 19.90 -2.29 7.80
C LYS A 252 18.63 -3.12 7.59
N PRO A 253 18.70 -4.47 7.55
CA PRO A 253 17.50 -5.29 7.54
C PRO A 253 16.69 -5.05 8.81
N VAL A 254 15.39 -4.78 8.66
CA VAL A 254 14.46 -4.70 9.78
C VAL A 254 13.76 -6.03 9.95
N PHE A 255 13.73 -6.50 11.19
CA PHE A 255 13.10 -7.77 11.52
C PHE A 255 11.58 -7.58 11.63
N ILE A 256 10.85 -8.15 10.68
CA ILE A 256 9.39 -8.17 10.70
C ILE A 256 8.95 -9.57 11.17
N PRO A 257 8.35 -9.70 12.37
CA PRO A 257 7.91 -10.99 12.86
C PRO A 257 6.73 -11.52 12.03
N ALA A 258 6.79 -12.79 11.63
CA ALA A 258 5.66 -13.46 10.99
C ALA A 258 4.46 -13.57 11.94
N GLU A 259 3.25 -13.50 11.38
CA GLU A 259 2.02 -13.76 12.14
C GLU A 259 1.83 -15.27 12.36
N PRO A 260 1.61 -15.75 13.61
CA PRO A 260 1.30 -17.14 13.84
C PRO A 260 -0.06 -17.51 13.21
N PRO A 261 -0.24 -18.77 12.74
CA PRO A 261 -1.53 -19.23 12.23
C PRO A 261 -2.66 -19.01 13.22
N GLN A 262 -3.77 -18.45 12.75
CA GLN A 262 -4.96 -18.24 13.56
C GLN A 262 -5.72 -19.57 13.71
N LEU A 263 -5.75 -20.12 14.93
CA LEU A 263 -6.38 -21.41 15.22
C LEU A 263 -7.88 -21.32 15.58
N GLY A 264 -8.41 -20.11 15.76
CA GLY A 264 -9.80 -19.90 16.16
C GLY A 264 -10.30 -18.49 15.90
N ARG A 265 -11.61 -18.30 15.96
CA ARG A 265 -12.25 -16.99 15.80
C ARG A 265 -11.76 -16.02 16.87
N ARG A 266 -11.45 -14.79 16.45
CA ARG A 266 -11.15 -13.65 17.30
C ARG A 266 -12.25 -12.61 17.12
N GLU A 267 -12.61 -11.92 18.19
CA GLU A 267 -13.71 -10.97 18.19
C GLU A 267 -13.41 -9.87 19.20
N ALA A 268 -13.70 -8.63 18.81
CA ALA A 268 -13.57 -7.46 19.64
C ALA A 268 -14.75 -6.51 19.36
N HIS A 269 -15.18 -5.81 20.41
CA HIS A 269 -16.28 -4.86 20.36
C HIS A 269 -15.82 -3.58 21.03
N GLN A 270 -16.17 -2.46 20.44
CA GLN A 270 -15.92 -1.14 20.99
C GLN A 270 -17.18 -0.30 20.86
N GLU A 271 -17.65 0.25 21.97
CA GLU A 271 -18.72 1.22 21.95
C GLU A 271 -18.22 2.55 21.39
N PHE A 272 -19.03 3.17 20.53
CA PHE A 272 -18.73 4.44 19.91
C PHE A 272 -20.01 5.27 19.82
N ALA A 273 -19.91 6.58 20.02
CA ALA A 273 -21.05 7.50 20.05
C ALA A 273 -21.62 7.78 18.64
N THR A 274 -22.15 6.75 17.97
CA THR A 274 -22.87 6.87 16.69
C THR A 274 -24.18 6.08 16.71
N GLU A 275 -25.11 6.45 15.83
CA GLU A 275 -26.39 5.74 15.67
C GLU A 275 -26.26 4.44 14.87
N LEU A 276 -25.11 4.20 14.23
CA LEU A 276 -24.91 3.09 13.29
C LEU A 276 -23.82 2.11 13.77
N THR A 277 -24.16 0.83 13.83
CA THR A 277 -23.19 -0.23 14.08
C THR A 277 -22.33 -0.48 12.84
N ARG A 278 -21.01 -0.58 13.06
CA ARG A 278 -20.04 -1.04 12.06
C ARG A 278 -19.66 -2.49 12.35
N LEU A 279 -19.69 -3.33 11.33
CA LEU A 279 -19.29 -4.73 11.41
C LEU A 279 -18.26 -5.03 10.32
N SER A 280 -17.12 -5.56 10.73
CA SER A 280 -16.08 -6.04 9.84
C SER A 280 -15.78 -7.50 10.12
N LEU A 281 -15.68 -8.31 9.05
CA LEU A 281 -15.28 -9.71 9.10
C LEU A 281 -14.04 -9.86 8.22
N ALA A 282 -12.99 -10.46 8.76
CA ALA A 282 -11.73 -10.67 8.03
C ALA A 282 -11.21 -12.10 8.23
N TRP A 283 -10.49 -12.58 7.23
CA TRP A 283 -9.82 -13.87 7.22
C TRP A 283 -8.38 -13.66 6.78
N HIS A 284 -7.43 -14.37 7.40
CA HIS A 284 -6.07 -14.44 6.87
C HIS A 284 -6.07 -15.25 5.57
N ILE A 285 -5.51 -14.65 4.52
CA ILE A 285 -5.34 -15.23 3.20
C ILE A 285 -3.84 -15.38 2.88
N PRO A 286 -3.46 -16.11 1.82
CA PRO A 286 -2.08 -16.18 1.37
C PRO A 286 -1.49 -14.81 0.98
N GLU A 287 -0.15 -14.74 0.87
CA GLU A 287 0.56 -13.54 0.40
C GLU A 287 0.15 -13.12 -1.03
N VAL A 288 0.34 -11.83 -1.35
CA VAL A 288 -0.11 -11.22 -2.62
C VAL A 288 0.40 -11.93 -3.88
N THR A 289 1.55 -12.61 -3.81
CA THR A 289 2.17 -13.36 -4.92
C THR A 289 1.66 -14.79 -5.06
N HIS A 290 0.81 -15.26 -4.15
CA HIS A 290 0.30 -16.61 -4.18
C HIS A 290 -0.67 -16.83 -5.37
N PRO A 291 -0.60 -17.99 -6.07
CA PRO A 291 -1.42 -18.25 -7.26
C PRO A 291 -2.94 -18.21 -7.02
N ASP A 292 -3.38 -18.36 -5.77
CA ASP A 292 -4.81 -18.30 -5.40
C ASP A 292 -5.35 -16.87 -5.23
N VAL A 293 -4.50 -15.85 -5.10
CA VAL A 293 -4.93 -14.46 -4.87
C VAL A 293 -5.88 -13.95 -5.96
N PRO A 294 -5.63 -14.17 -7.27
CA PRO A 294 -6.58 -13.78 -8.30
C PRO A 294 -7.97 -14.41 -8.15
N ALA A 295 -8.08 -15.62 -7.60
CA ALA A 295 -9.36 -16.27 -7.34
C ALA A 295 -10.08 -15.67 -6.12
N ILE A 296 -9.32 -15.25 -5.10
CA ILE A 296 -9.83 -14.56 -3.92
C ILE A 296 -10.33 -13.15 -4.30
N ASP A 297 -9.60 -12.44 -5.16
CA ASP A 297 -10.01 -11.13 -5.70
C ASP A 297 -11.32 -11.25 -6.49
N LEU A 298 -11.42 -12.25 -7.37
CA LEU A 298 -12.66 -12.50 -8.10
C LEU A 298 -13.82 -12.82 -7.13
N LEU A 299 -13.57 -13.56 -6.05
CA LEU A 299 -14.57 -13.84 -5.03
C LEU A 299 -15.04 -12.56 -4.34
N SER A 300 -14.13 -11.65 -3.96
CA SER A 300 -14.48 -10.39 -3.30
C SER A 300 -15.30 -9.48 -4.24
N THR A 301 -14.94 -9.39 -5.52
CA THR A 301 -15.74 -8.71 -6.56
C THR A 301 -17.15 -9.29 -6.67
N ILE A 302 -17.30 -10.61 -6.79
CA ILE A 302 -18.61 -11.28 -6.90
C ILE A 302 -19.48 -11.02 -5.66
N LEU A 303 -18.86 -11.01 -4.49
CA LEU A 303 -19.56 -10.85 -3.21
C LEU A 303 -20.00 -9.41 -2.97
N GLY A 304 -19.13 -8.43 -3.15
CA GLY A 304 -19.34 -7.08 -2.63
C GLY A 304 -19.14 -5.91 -3.59
N GLU A 305 -18.68 -6.13 -4.82
CA GLU A 305 -18.36 -5.02 -5.73
C GLU A 305 -19.54 -4.65 -6.64
N GLY A 306 -20.01 -3.40 -6.52
CA GLY A 306 -21.12 -2.87 -7.31
C GLY A 306 -22.50 -3.35 -6.89
N ARG A 307 -23.54 -2.81 -7.54
CA ARG A 307 -24.95 -3.01 -7.17
C ARG A 307 -25.52 -4.38 -7.56
N SER A 308 -24.85 -5.09 -8.47
CA SER A 308 -25.23 -6.44 -8.91
C SER A 308 -24.62 -7.54 -8.03
N SER A 309 -23.70 -7.20 -7.13
CA SER A 309 -23.03 -8.13 -6.24
C SER A 309 -23.99 -8.86 -5.31
N ARG A 310 -23.57 -10.02 -4.81
CA ARG A 310 -24.44 -10.91 -4.02
C ARG A 310 -24.84 -10.29 -2.69
N LEU A 311 -23.90 -9.67 -1.97
CA LEU A 311 -24.15 -9.03 -0.68
C LEU A 311 -25.02 -7.79 -0.85
N TYR A 312 -24.74 -6.95 -1.85
CA TYR A 312 -25.55 -5.76 -2.10
C TYR A 312 -27.01 -6.12 -2.37
N ARG A 313 -27.27 -7.07 -3.28
CA ARG A 313 -28.65 -7.48 -3.60
C ARG A 313 -29.37 -8.09 -2.41
N ARG A 314 -28.75 -9.08 -1.73
CA ARG A 314 -29.43 -9.82 -0.67
C ARG A 314 -29.53 -9.07 0.64
N ILE A 315 -28.44 -8.45 1.10
CA ILE A 315 -28.37 -7.83 2.43
C ILE A 315 -28.94 -6.41 2.41
N ARG A 316 -28.59 -5.61 1.39
CA ARG A 316 -28.99 -4.20 1.31
C ARG A 316 -30.33 -4.00 0.59
N GLU A 317 -30.51 -4.52 -0.62
CA GLU A 317 -31.72 -4.25 -1.42
C GLU A 317 -32.93 -5.09 -0.98
N GLU A 318 -32.77 -6.41 -0.89
CA GLU A 318 -33.85 -7.35 -0.56
C GLU A 318 -34.16 -7.34 0.95
N ALA A 319 -33.17 -7.62 1.80
CA ALA A 319 -33.37 -7.75 3.25
C ALA A 319 -33.33 -6.41 4.02
N ARG A 320 -32.75 -5.35 3.43
CA ARG A 320 -32.64 -4.01 4.04
C ARG A 320 -32.01 -3.99 5.44
N LEU A 321 -31.03 -4.85 5.67
CA LEU A 321 -30.37 -5.02 6.97
C LEU A 321 -29.16 -4.11 7.17
N ALA A 322 -28.62 -3.54 6.09
CA ALA A 322 -27.42 -2.70 6.14
C ALA A 322 -27.56 -1.47 5.24
N HIS A 323 -27.05 -0.33 5.71
CA HIS A 323 -26.96 0.89 4.89
C HIS A 323 -25.94 0.75 3.75
N ALA A 324 -24.81 0.11 4.04
CA ALA A 324 -23.75 -0.20 3.09
C ALA A 324 -23.18 -1.60 3.38
N VAL A 325 -22.72 -2.27 2.32
CA VAL A 325 -22.03 -3.56 2.40
C VAL A 325 -21.05 -3.65 1.24
N SER A 326 -19.84 -4.11 1.52
CA SER A 326 -18.77 -4.32 0.55
C SER A 326 -17.91 -5.52 0.95
N ALA A 327 -17.06 -5.97 0.04
CA ALA A 327 -16.05 -7.00 0.28
C ALA A 327 -14.79 -6.59 -0.49
N PHE A 328 -13.63 -6.91 0.06
CA PHE A 328 -12.31 -6.67 -0.52
C PHE A 328 -11.34 -7.76 -0.07
N SER A 329 -10.21 -7.89 -0.76
CA SER A 329 -9.11 -8.81 -0.46
C SER A 329 -7.78 -8.10 -0.49
#